data_AF-A0A2P5MEQ2-F1
#
_entry.id   AF-A0A2P5MEQ2-F1
#
_cell.length_a   1.000
_cell.length_b   1.000
_cell.length_c   1.000
_cell.angle_alpha   90.00
_cell.angle_beta   90.00
_cell.angle_gamma   90.00
#
_symmetry.space_group_name_H-M   'P 1'
#
loop_
_entity.id
_entity.type
_entity.pdbx_description
1 polymer ?
#
loop_
_entity_poly.entity_id
_entity_poly.type
_entity_poly.pdbx_seq_one_letter_code
_entity_poly.pdbx_strand_id
1 'polypeptide(L)'
;MVELPIDTLYAGRPREIAPGRKSAICKEPLEPPWRIEAEGLVGDRQADRRYHGGVEKALHHYPREHYDAWRADMPELGQEWRPAAFGENISTVGLTEAEVCAGDVFALGGARLQVSQGRQPCLTLNFRFGRRDMARRVQETMRCGWYYRVLETGAAQPGDSLRLMERPR
;
A
#
# COMPACT_ATOMS: atom_id res chain seq x y z
N MET A 1 1.17 13.53 -17.56
CA MET A 1 -0.09 13.33 -16.80
C MET A 1 0.01 11.92 -16.23
N VAL A 2 -0.10 11.75 -14.91
CA VAL A 2 0.03 10.42 -14.29
C VAL A 2 -1.27 9.65 -14.53
N GLU A 3 -1.20 8.54 -15.25
CA GLU A 3 -2.30 7.63 -15.53
C GLU A 3 -1.74 6.21 -15.59
N LEU A 4 -2.09 5.39 -14.60
CA LEU A 4 -1.49 4.07 -14.39
C LEU A 4 -2.59 3.01 -14.31
N PRO A 5 -2.62 2.00 -15.20
CA PRO A 5 -3.62 0.94 -15.14
C PRO A 5 -3.46 0.12 -13.85
N ILE A 6 -4.59 -0.25 -13.27
CA ILE A 6 -4.68 -1.11 -12.08
C ILE A 6 -5.37 -2.41 -12.46
N ASP A 7 -4.57 -3.49 -12.53
CA ASP A 7 -5.09 -4.83 -12.82
C ASP A 7 -5.51 -5.58 -11.56
N THR A 8 -4.96 -5.21 -10.39
CA THR A 8 -5.20 -5.89 -9.12
C THR A 8 -5.07 -4.93 -7.95
N LEU A 9 -6.01 -5.01 -7.02
CA LEU A 9 -5.85 -4.48 -5.66
C LEU A 9 -5.65 -5.63 -4.68
N TYR A 10 -5.06 -5.33 -3.52
CA TYR A 10 -4.71 -6.32 -2.52
C TYR A 10 -5.42 -6.05 -1.19
N ALA A 11 -5.85 -7.13 -0.52
CA ALA A 11 -6.50 -7.08 0.77
C ALA A 11 -5.98 -8.20 1.68
N GLY A 12 -5.99 -7.96 2.98
CA GLY A 12 -5.50 -8.91 3.97
C GLY A 12 -6.50 -9.16 5.07
N ARG A 13 -6.42 -10.35 5.65
CA ARG A 13 -7.06 -10.68 6.93
C ARG A 13 -5.98 -10.93 7.98
N PRO A 14 -6.20 -10.58 9.26
CA PRO A 14 -5.21 -10.81 10.30
C PRO A 14 -4.86 -12.29 10.39
N ARG A 15 -3.58 -12.61 10.18
CA ARG A 15 -2.99 -13.93 10.41
C ARG A 15 -1.76 -13.81 11.29
N GLU A 16 -1.35 -14.91 11.89
CA GLU A 16 -0.16 -14.93 12.73
C GLU A 16 1.09 -14.78 11.85
N ILE A 17 1.96 -13.82 12.19
CA ILE A 17 3.21 -13.53 11.48
C ILE A 17 4.45 -13.82 12.33
N ALA A 18 4.25 -14.00 13.64
CA ALA A 18 5.24 -14.43 14.63
C ALA A 18 4.46 -14.91 15.87
N PRO A 19 5.07 -15.72 16.76
CA PRO A 19 4.38 -16.22 17.96
C PRO A 19 3.71 -15.10 18.75
N GLY A 20 2.38 -15.18 18.88
CA GLY A 20 1.58 -14.20 19.62
C GLY A 20 1.34 -12.87 18.88
N ARG A 21 1.74 -12.76 17.61
CA ARG A 21 1.61 -11.53 16.82
C ARG A 21 0.80 -11.75 15.55
N LYS A 22 -0.37 -11.12 15.49
CA LYS A 22 -1.25 -11.13 14.31
C LYS A 22 -1.14 -9.83 13.52
N SER A 23 -1.20 -9.92 12.20
CA SER A 23 -1.25 -8.78 11.30
C SER A 23 -1.93 -9.14 9.98
N ALA A 24 -2.54 -8.17 9.33
CA ALA A 24 -3.06 -8.29 7.98
C ALA A 24 -2.06 -7.84 6.90
N ILE A 25 -0.78 -7.64 7.27
CA ILE A 25 0.28 -7.17 6.36
C ILE A 25 0.50 -8.13 5.18
N CYS A 26 0.16 -9.41 5.34
CA CYS A 26 0.27 -10.38 4.27
C CYS A 26 -1.00 -10.35 3.43
N LYS A 27 -1.09 -9.37 2.53
CA LYS A 27 -2.24 -9.22 1.63
C LYS A 27 -2.14 -10.13 0.43
N GLU A 28 -3.29 -10.49 -0.11
CA GLU A 28 -3.45 -11.33 -1.30
C GLU A 28 -4.29 -10.56 -2.34
N PRO A 29 -4.23 -10.94 -3.63
CA PRO A 29 -5.09 -10.36 -4.65
C PRO A 29 -6.56 -10.37 -4.20
N LEU A 30 -7.22 -9.21 -4.32
CA LEU A 30 -8.62 -9.04 -4.00
C LEU A 30 -9.46 -9.27 -5.26
N GLU A 31 -10.51 -10.07 -5.14
CA GLU A 31 -11.46 -10.30 -6.22
C GLU A 31 -12.22 -9.02 -6.59
N PRO A 32 -12.38 -8.70 -7.89
CA PRO A 32 -13.15 -7.55 -8.34
C PRO A 32 -14.67 -7.84 -8.36
N PRO A 33 -15.53 -6.80 -8.39
CA PRO A 33 -15.18 -5.38 -8.35
C PRO A 33 -14.72 -4.95 -6.95
N TRP A 34 -13.76 -4.04 -6.90
CA TRP A 34 -13.20 -3.53 -5.66
C TRP A 34 -14.02 -2.34 -5.16
N ARG A 35 -14.70 -2.52 -4.02
CA ARG A 35 -15.39 -1.42 -3.35
C ARG A 35 -14.45 -0.68 -2.42
N ILE A 36 -14.32 0.63 -2.63
CA ILE A 36 -13.45 1.53 -1.88
C ILE A 36 -14.34 2.41 -1.00
N GLU A 37 -14.25 2.21 0.31
CA GLU A 37 -15.03 2.92 1.32
C GLU A 37 -14.15 3.88 2.11
N ALA A 38 -14.76 4.74 2.94
CA ALA A 38 -14.07 5.79 3.71
C ALA A 38 -12.87 5.28 4.54
N GLU A 39 -12.92 4.02 5.00
CA GLU A 39 -11.87 3.41 5.82
C GLU A 39 -11.00 2.36 5.09
N GLY A 40 -11.21 2.19 3.78
CA GLY A 40 -10.41 1.30 2.94
C GLY A 40 -11.23 0.35 2.06
N LEU A 41 -10.58 -0.70 1.55
CA LEU A 41 -11.22 -1.69 0.69
C LEU A 41 -12.16 -2.60 1.48
N VAL A 42 -13.34 -2.86 0.94
CA VAL A 42 -14.18 -3.94 1.43
C VAL A 42 -13.45 -5.26 1.26
N GLY A 43 -13.29 -5.99 2.37
CA GLY A 43 -12.57 -7.25 2.42
C GLY A 43 -11.17 -7.13 3.02
N ASP A 44 -10.60 -5.92 3.03
CA ASP A 44 -9.39 -5.62 3.79
C ASP A 44 -9.72 -5.42 5.28
N ARG A 45 -8.85 -5.92 6.15
CA ARG A 45 -9.04 -5.85 7.59
C ARG A 45 -7.78 -5.27 8.22
N GLN A 46 -7.96 -4.29 9.08
CA GLN A 46 -6.89 -3.69 9.86
C GLN A 46 -6.88 -4.32 11.26
N ALA A 47 -5.78 -4.99 11.62
CA ALA A 47 -5.68 -5.69 12.91
C ALA A 47 -5.61 -4.73 14.12
N ASP A 48 -5.09 -3.52 13.91
CA ASP A 48 -4.93 -2.50 14.96
C ASP A 48 -5.32 -1.12 14.40
N ARG A 49 -6.57 -0.72 14.65
CA ARG A 49 -7.12 0.55 14.13
C ARG A 49 -6.55 1.79 14.84
N ARG A 50 -5.84 1.64 15.97
CA ARG A 50 -5.28 2.78 16.71
C ARG A 50 -4.04 3.34 16.03
N TYR A 51 -3.21 2.47 15.46
CA TYR A 51 -1.95 2.87 14.81
C TYR A 51 -1.92 2.55 13.31
N HIS A 52 -2.67 1.53 12.87
CA HIS A 52 -2.66 0.98 11.52
C HIS A 52 -4.06 1.05 10.92
N GLY A 53 -4.44 2.20 10.37
CA GLY A 53 -5.75 2.35 9.75
C GLY A 53 -6.43 3.68 9.96
N GLY A 54 -7.74 3.65 9.78
CA GLY A 54 -8.63 4.80 9.84
C GLY A 54 -8.67 5.60 8.53
N VAL A 55 -9.48 6.64 8.52
CA VAL A 55 -9.76 7.47 7.32
C VAL A 55 -8.48 8.03 6.69
N GLU A 56 -7.50 8.40 7.50
CA GLU A 56 -6.21 8.94 7.03
C GLU A 56 -5.26 7.88 6.44
N LYS A 57 -5.55 6.60 6.63
CA LYS A 57 -4.71 5.48 6.17
C LYS A 57 -5.56 4.38 5.52
N ALA A 58 -6.59 4.81 4.78
CA ALA A 58 -7.56 3.92 4.17
C ALA A 58 -6.93 2.96 3.16
N LEU A 59 -6.00 3.45 2.34
CA LEU A 59 -5.29 2.66 1.35
C LEU A 59 -3.79 2.91 1.42
N HIS A 60 -2.98 1.85 1.43
CA HIS A 60 -1.53 1.93 1.33
C HIS A 60 -1.06 1.71 -0.12
N HIS A 61 -0.15 2.55 -0.60
CA HIS A 61 0.49 2.43 -1.91
C HIS A 61 1.97 2.05 -1.73
N TYR A 62 2.45 1.07 -2.48
CA TYR A 62 3.88 0.78 -2.58
C TYR A 62 4.36 0.71 -4.04
N PRO A 63 5.40 1.46 -4.43
CA PRO A 63 6.01 1.37 -5.76
C PRO A 63 6.65 0.00 -6.00
N ARG A 64 6.37 -0.63 -7.15
CA ARG A 64 6.94 -1.95 -7.49
C ARG A 64 8.42 -1.88 -7.84
N GLU A 65 8.90 -0.73 -8.28
CA GLU A 65 10.31 -0.44 -8.55
C GLU A 65 11.19 -0.81 -7.35
N HIS A 66 10.67 -0.60 -6.14
CA HIS A 66 11.39 -0.92 -4.91
C HIS A 66 11.62 -2.43 -4.73
N TYR A 67 10.81 -3.31 -5.32
CA TYR A 67 11.02 -4.76 -5.24
C TYR A 67 12.25 -5.24 -6.01
N ASP A 68 12.64 -4.57 -7.09
CA ASP A 68 13.89 -4.87 -7.78
C ASP A 68 15.08 -4.51 -6.88
N ALA A 69 15.02 -3.35 -6.23
CA ALA A 69 16.04 -2.90 -5.31
C ALA A 69 16.14 -3.80 -4.06
N TRP A 70 15.01 -4.24 -3.50
CA TRP A 70 15.02 -5.20 -2.38
C TRP A 70 15.54 -6.58 -2.77
N ARG A 71 15.26 -7.06 -4.00
CA ARG A 71 15.86 -8.28 -4.54
C ARG A 71 17.37 -8.17 -4.64
N ALA A 72 17.89 -7.01 -5.05
CA ALA A 72 19.33 -6.78 -5.12
C ALA A 72 19.97 -6.69 -3.72
N ASP A 73 19.32 -6.00 -2.78
CA ASP A 73 19.83 -5.79 -1.42
C ASP A 73 19.78 -7.06 -0.55
N MET A 74 18.78 -7.93 -0.78
CA MET A 74 18.47 -9.12 0.02
C MET A 74 17.99 -10.27 -0.88
N PRO A 75 18.87 -10.86 -1.70
CA PRO A 75 18.52 -11.94 -2.62
C PRO A 75 18.01 -13.20 -1.93
N GLU A 76 18.41 -13.45 -0.68
CA GLU A 76 17.96 -14.57 0.14
C GLU A 76 16.46 -14.53 0.47
N LEU A 77 15.84 -13.34 0.41
CA LEU A 77 14.40 -13.14 0.56
C LEU A 77 13.67 -13.04 -0.79
N GLY A 78 14.30 -13.47 -1.89
CA GLY A 78 13.82 -13.34 -3.27
C GLY A 78 12.32 -13.62 -3.48
N GLN A 79 11.81 -14.69 -2.87
CA GLN A 79 10.41 -15.13 -3.01
C GLN A 79 9.40 -14.21 -2.31
N GLU A 80 9.87 -13.40 -1.36
CA GLU A 80 9.05 -12.44 -0.62
C GLU A 80 8.84 -11.14 -1.39
N TRP A 81 9.74 -10.80 -2.33
CA TRP A 81 9.74 -9.52 -3.04
C TRP A 81 8.75 -9.51 -4.22
N ARG A 82 7.46 -9.50 -3.85
CA ARG A 82 6.33 -9.46 -4.76
C ARG A 82 5.30 -8.41 -4.29
N PRO A 83 4.38 -7.98 -5.17
CA PRO A 83 3.29 -7.10 -4.75
C PRO A 83 2.57 -7.60 -3.49
N ALA A 84 2.11 -6.65 -2.69
CA ALA A 84 1.55 -6.79 -1.35
C ALA A 84 2.55 -7.20 -0.25
N ALA A 85 3.85 -7.37 -0.53
CA ALA A 85 4.80 -7.79 0.52
C ALA A 85 4.96 -6.77 1.65
N PHE A 86 4.72 -5.48 1.37
CA PHE A 86 4.76 -4.41 2.38
C PHE A 86 3.36 -4.09 2.93
N GLY A 87 2.35 -4.90 2.61
CA GLY A 87 0.97 -4.75 3.05
C GLY A 87 0.22 -3.63 2.34
N GLU A 88 0.68 -3.23 1.16
CA GLU A 88 -0.01 -2.26 0.31
C GLU A 88 -1.29 -2.81 -0.31
N ASN A 89 -2.25 -1.92 -0.51
CA ASN A 89 -3.47 -2.19 -1.27
C ASN A 89 -3.26 -1.94 -2.76
N ILE A 90 -2.46 -0.92 -3.08
CA ILE A 90 -2.18 -0.46 -4.44
C ILE A 90 -0.69 -0.64 -4.69
N SER A 91 -0.36 -1.31 -5.79
CA SER A 91 1.01 -1.56 -6.22
C SER A 91 1.11 -1.11 -7.68
N THR A 92 2.04 -0.21 -8.01
CA THR A 92 2.16 0.36 -9.38
C THR A 92 3.61 0.43 -9.85
N VAL A 93 3.80 0.72 -11.14
CA VAL A 93 5.09 1.12 -11.74
C VAL A 93 4.84 2.47 -12.41
N GLY A 94 5.80 3.40 -12.34
CA GLY A 94 5.73 4.75 -12.86
C GLY A 94 5.34 5.81 -11.83
N LEU A 95 5.29 5.47 -10.53
CA LEU A 95 4.97 6.40 -9.45
C LEU A 95 5.75 6.05 -8.20
N THR A 96 6.70 6.88 -7.82
CA THR A 96 7.47 6.72 -6.57
C THR A 96 7.23 7.91 -5.63
N GLU A 97 7.87 7.88 -4.47
CA GLU A 97 7.82 8.96 -3.49
C GLU A 97 8.28 10.31 -4.06
N ALA A 98 9.10 10.33 -5.12
CA ALA A 98 9.60 11.55 -5.75
C ALA A 98 8.54 12.25 -6.65
N GLU A 99 7.58 11.49 -7.18
CA GLU A 99 6.57 11.97 -8.12
C GLU A 99 5.23 12.29 -7.46
N VAL A 100 5.11 12.08 -6.14
CA VAL A 100 3.88 12.25 -5.36
C VAL A 100 4.02 13.36 -4.34
N CYS A 101 2.98 14.17 -4.19
CA CYS A 101 2.89 15.21 -3.16
C CYS A 101 1.79 14.88 -2.16
N ALA A 102 2.02 15.19 -0.88
CA ALA A 102 0.95 15.16 0.12
C ALA A 102 -0.17 16.12 -0.33
N GLY A 103 -1.40 15.63 -0.35
CA GLY A 103 -2.57 16.34 -0.85
C GLY A 103 -2.90 16.11 -2.34
N ASP A 104 -2.04 15.43 -3.11
CA ASP A 104 -2.40 14.99 -4.48
C ASP A 104 -3.71 14.20 -4.45
N VAL A 105 -4.62 14.49 -5.38
CA VAL A 105 -5.89 13.77 -5.53
C VAL A 105 -5.85 12.94 -6.79
N PHE A 106 -6.12 11.65 -6.64
CA PHE A 106 -6.20 10.68 -7.72
C PHE A 106 -7.63 10.15 -7.88
N ALA A 107 -8.05 9.87 -9.10
CA ALA A 107 -9.23 9.08 -9.40
C ALA A 107 -8.83 7.62 -9.63
N LEU A 108 -9.65 6.68 -9.16
CA LEU A 108 -9.55 5.26 -9.46
C LEU A 108 -10.96 4.66 -9.57
N GLY A 109 -11.36 4.31 -10.79
CA GLY A 109 -12.76 3.99 -11.08
C GLY A 109 -13.67 5.14 -10.66
N GLY A 110 -14.68 4.85 -9.85
CA GLY A 110 -15.59 5.84 -9.27
C GLY A 110 -15.12 6.50 -7.97
N ALA A 111 -13.93 6.18 -7.44
CA ALA A 111 -13.44 6.72 -6.17
C ALA A 111 -12.45 7.90 -6.37
N ARG A 112 -12.42 8.83 -5.40
CA ARG A 112 -11.40 9.88 -5.31
C ARG A 112 -10.55 9.69 -4.05
N LEU A 113 -9.24 9.60 -4.24
CA LEU A 113 -8.25 9.26 -3.24
C LEU A 113 -7.28 10.43 -3.08
N GLN A 114 -7.04 10.89 -1.85
CA GLN A 114 -6.07 11.95 -1.60
C GLN A 114 -4.89 11.42 -0.80
N VAL A 115 -3.67 11.72 -1.25
CA VAL A 115 -2.44 11.37 -0.52
C VAL A 115 -2.46 12.08 0.83
N SER A 116 -2.49 11.31 1.90
CA SER A 116 -2.63 11.86 3.26
C SER A 116 -1.28 12.06 3.92
N GLN A 117 -0.41 11.05 3.85
CA GLN A 117 0.89 11.02 4.52
C GLN A 117 1.79 9.92 3.95
N GLY A 118 3.11 10.10 4.10
CA GLY A 118 4.07 9.02 3.90
C GLY A 118 3.84 7.88 4.88
N ARG A 119 4.18 6.65 4.47
CA ARG A 119 4.03 5.49 5.34
C ARG A 119 5.23 5.38 6.27
N GLN A 120 4.97 5.33 7.58
CA GLN A 120 6.01 5.10 8.57
C GLN A 120 6.28 3.59 8.71
N PRO A 121 7.52 3.13 8.55
CA PRO A 121 7.87 1.73 8.80
C PRO A 121 7.66 1.38 10.28
N CYS A 122 7.19 0.18 10.54
CA CYS A 122 6.92 -0.30 11.89
C CYS A 122 7.51 -1.69 12.13
N LEU A 123 7.57 -2.07 13.41
CA LEU A 123 8.15 -3.35 13.87
C LEU A 123 7.49 -4.58 13.21
N THR A 124 6.25 -4.47 12.73
CA THR A 124 5.56 -5.52 11.97
C THR A 124 6.37 -6.01 10.78
N LEU A 125 7.13 -5.13 10.11
CA LEU A 125 8.00 -5.53 9.00
C LEU A 125 9.09 -6.50 9.43
N ASN A 126 9.67 -6.29 10.62
CA ASN A 126 10.75 -7.15 11.09
C ASN A 126 10.24 -8.59 11.28
N PHE A 127 9.03 -8.74 11.82
CA PHE A 127 8.39 -10.04 11.96
C PHE A 127 7.97 -10.63 10.62
N ARG A 128 7.37 -9.83 9.74
CA ARG A 128 6.91 -10.26 8.40
C ARG A 128 8.03 -10.86 7.55
N PHE A 129 9.22 -10.27 7.60
CA PHE A 129 10.36 -10.70 6.79
C PHE A 129 11.38 -11.53 7.60
N GLY A 130 11.09 -11.87 8.86
CA GLY A 130 12.02 -12.60 9.72
C GLY A 130 13.36 -11.89 9.97
N ARG A 131 13.40 -10.57 9.84
CA ARG A 131 14.64 -9.78 9.82
C ARG A 131 14.59 -8.60 10.79
N ARG A 132 15.53 -8.56 11.73
CA ARG A 132 15.51 -7.63 12.88
C ARG A 132 15.65 -6.15 12.53
N ASP A 133 16.19 -5.83 11.35
CA ASP A 133 16.47 -4.46 10.92
C ASP A 133 15.63 -4.01 9.71
N MET A 134 14.58 -4.73 9.34
CA MET A 134 13.76 -4.39 8.16
C MET A 134 13.14 -3.00 8.23
N ALA A 135 12.51 -2.64 9.34
CA ALA A 135 11.90 -1.33 9.53
C ALA A 135 12.92 -0.20 9.41
N ARG A 136 14.11 -0.37 10.00
CA ARG A 136 15.22 0.58 9.91
C ARG A 136 15.67 0.78 8.47
N ARG A 137 15.84 -0.30 7.70
CA ARG A 137 16.26 -0.19 6.30
C ARG A 137 15.21 0.49 5.41
N VAL A 138 13.93 0.20 5.64
CA VAL A 138 12.85 0.91 4.93
C VAL A 138 12.93 2.41 5.21
N GLN A 139 13.18 2.79 6.46
CA GLN A 139 13.35 4.19 6.84
C GLN A 139 14.59 4.83 6.19
N GLU A 140 15.74 4.16 6.24
CA GLU A 140 17.01 4.68 5.70
C GLU A 140 16.99 4.83 4.17
N THR A 141 16.32 3.91 3.49
CA THR A 141 16.21 3.93 2.02
C THR A 141 15.07 4.81 1.52
N MET A 142 14.17 5.24 2.41
CA MET A 142 12.93 5.96 2.08
C MET A 142 11.97 5.23 1.13
N ARG A 143 12.20 3.94 0.87
CA ARG A 143 11.33 3.06 0.08
C ARG A 143 10.11 2.65 0.92
N CYS A 144 9.33 3.64 1.29
CA CYS A 144 8.32 3.56 2.33
C CYS A 144 6.91 3.40 1.77
N GLY A 145 6.63 3.94 0.60
CA GLY A 145 5.27 4.14 0.11
C GLY A 145 4.52 5.23 0.90
N TRP A 146 3.22 5.35 0.64
CA TRP A 146 2.35 6.37 1.23
C TRP A 146 0.93 5.87 1.43
N TYR A 147 0.13 6.65 2.15
CA TYR A 147 -1.28 6.40 2.37
C TYR A 147 -2.15 7.37 1.59
N TYR A 148 -3.36 6.89 1.28
CA TYR A 148 -4.48 7.71 0.86
C TYR A 148 -5.57 7.75 1.93
N ARG A 149 -6.22 8.90 2.04
CA ARG A 149 -7.59 9.03 2.53
C ARG A 149 -8.57 8.97 1.36
N VAL A 150 -9.81 8.53 1.61
CA VAL A 150 -10.87 8.49 0.59
C VAL A 150 -11.72 9.75 0.71
N LEU A 151 -11.74 10.56 -0.34
CA LEU A 151 -12.58 11.76 -0.42
C LEU A 151 -13.99 11.41 -0.90
N GLU A 152 -14.09 10.52 -1.88
CA GLU A 152 -15.35 10.02 -2.42
C GLU A 152 -15.25 8.50 -2.54
N THR A 153 -16.22 7.78 -1.96
CA THR A 153 -16.31 6.32 -2.06
C THR A 153 -16.72 5.92 -3.47
N GLY A 154 -16.38 4.70 -3.86
CA GLY A 154 -16.69 4.23 -5.20
C GLY A 154 -16.28 2.79 -5.42
N ALA A 155 -16.36 2.36 -6.67
CA ALA A 155 -15.90 1.06 -7.09
C ALA A 155 -14.88 1.20 -8.22
N ALA A 156 -13.95 0.25 -8.28
CA ALA A 156 -13.00 0.11 -9.37
C ALA A 156 -12.92 -1.36 -9.81
N GLN A 157 -12.45 -1.59 -11.01
CA GLN A 157 -12.30 -2.92 -11.61
C GLN A 157 -10.98 -3.01 -12.39
N PRO A 158 -10.52 -4.23 -12.73
CA PRO A 158 -9.33 -4.40 -13.56
C PRO A 158 -9.40 -3.59 -14.85
N GLY A 159 -8.34 -2.87 -15.16
CA GLY A 159 -8.24 -1.98 -16.31
C GLY A 159 -8.62 -0.52 -16.02
N ASP A 160 -9.25 -0.22 -14.88
CA ASP A 160 -9.36 1.17 -14.42
C ASP A 160 -7.97 1.72 -14.12
N SER A 161 -7.79 3.02 -14.36
CA SER A 161 -6.50 3.68 -14.13
C SER A 161 -6.52 4.57 -12.89
N LEU A 162 -5.42 4.56 -12.14
CA LEU A 162 -5.10 5.55 -11.12
C LEU A 162 -4.61 6.82 -11.84
N ARG A 163 -5.40 7.90 -11.78
CA ARG A 163 -5.15 9.14 -12.54
C ARG A 163 -5.00 10.32 -11.62
N LEU A 164 -3.92 11.08 -11.76
CA LEU A 164 -3.73 12.32 -11.01
C LEU A 164 -4.71 13.38 -11.53
N MET A 165 -5.60 13.83 -10.64
CA MET A 165 -6.63 14.83 -10.94
C MET A 165 -6.19 16.23 -10.51
N GLU A 166 -5.61 16.33 -9.31
CA GLU A 166 -5.24 17.60 -8.69
C GLU A 166 -3.91 17.45 -7.95
N ARG A 167 -3.07 18.48 -8.05
CA ARG A 167 -1.84 18.63 -7.26
C ARG A 167 -1.93 19.92 -6.46
N PRO A 168 -1.75 19.89 -5.12
CA PRO A 168 -1.74 21.10 -4.32
C PRO A 168 -0.61 22.03 -4.77
N ARG A 169 -0.85 23.34 -4.68
CA ARG A 169 0.12 24.38 -5.03
C ARG A 169 0.95 24.79 -3.82
#